data_AF-A0A8E0VF87-F1
#
_entry.id   AF-A0A8E0VF87-F1
#
_cell.length_a   1.000
_cell.length_b   1.000
_cell.length_c   1.000
_cell.angle_alpha   90.00
_cell.angle_beta   90.00
_cell.angle_gamma   90.00
#
_symmetry.space_group_name_H-M   'P 1'
#
loop_
_entity.id
_entity.type
_entity.pdbx_description
1 polymer ?
#
loop_
_entity_poly.entity_id
_entity_poly.type
_entity_poly.pdbx_seq_one_letter_code
_entity_poly.pdbx_strand_id
1 'polypeptide(L)'
;MPIIELRQPIEGELAKKLQASFAPGVIGIHPDTHEAFVLDPRLDNGSREHLRHPEFRDERVIFVGVNASHCIFTVESIAPDHRPPARLVRDGIDIMIGKCLHYLAITETPGFGGSLDNEKGPKKSLNAESTNNSVNVTSDTGTPRSQLNGREASLEICHMSPDKKRITYTFFGEDHTLGLVLRYCVLHSTNAKFCGYCVPHPLEDKIYFDIQVSMGTATEALRSGLQCMYACFSHMRTVFKAAVSKFKKTDHE
;
A
#
# COMPACT_ATOMS: atom_id res chain seq x y z
N MET A 1 9.32 8.03 11.70
CA MET A 1 9.79 8.51 13.02
C MET A 1 11.20 9.00 12.84
N PRO A 2 11.52 10.27 13.18
CA PRO A 2 12.89 10.76 13.12
C PRO A 2 13.81 9.93 14.02
N ILE A 3 15.04 9.72 13.58
CA ILE A 3 16.13 9.11 14.33
C ILE A 3 17.20 10.18 14.49
N ILE A 4 17.63 10.43 15.72
CA ILE A 4 18.76 11.30 16.02
C ILE A 4 19.69 10.49 16.93
N GLU A 5 20.96 10.35 16.52
CA GLU A 5 21.99 9.67 17.29
C GLU A 5 23.17 10.61 17.48
N LEU A 6 23.50 10.93 18.73
CA LEU A 6 24.74 11.63 19.08
C LEU A 6 25.81 10.55 19.25
N ARG A 7 26.77 10.52 18.32
CA ARG A 7 27.81 9.47 18.26
C ARG A 7 29.09 9.87 18.97
N GLN A 8 29.23 11.16 19.28
CA GLN A 8 30.28 11.72 20.12
C GLN A 8 29.64 12.59 21.21
N PRO A 9 30.28 12.71 22.38
CA PRO A 9 29.89 13.69 23.40
C PRO A 9 29.97 15.10 22.81
N ILE A 10 28.89 15.87 22.96
CA ILE A 10 28.81 17.27 22.53
C ILE A 10 28.47 18.10 23.76
N GLU A 11 29.42 18.90 24.22
CA GLU A 11 29.34 19.61 25.51
C GLU A 11 29.44 21.13 25.35
N GLY A 12 29.04 21.86 26.39
CA GLY A 12 29.27 23.29 26.53
C GLY A 12 28.59 24.13 25.45
N GLU A 13 29.34 25.03 24.81
CA GLU A 13 28.79 25.91 23.76
C GLU A 13 28.38 25.14 22.50
N LEU A 14 29.04 24.02 22.20
CA LEU A 14 28.61 23.15 21.10
C LEU A 14 27.27 22.49 21.41
N ALA A 15 27.01 22.10 22.67
CA ALA A 15 25.73 21.55 23.09
C ALA A 15 24.59 22.57 22.91
N LYS A 16 24.81 23.83 23.30
CA LYS A 16 23.85 24.92 23.11
C LYS A 16 23.60 25.20 21.63
N LYS A 17 24.66 25.20 20.82
CA LYS A 17 24.58 25.39 19.37
C LYS A 17 23.83 24.26 18.69
N LEU A 18 24.07 23.02 19.10
CA LEU A 18 23.34 21.86 18.62
C LEU A 18 21.87 21.96 19.02
N GLN A 19 21.57 22.28 20.27
CA GLN A 19 20.20 22.46 20.75
C GLN A 19 19.44 23.51 19.94
N ALA A 20 20.07 24.66 19.63
CA ALA A 20 19.47 25.70 18.81
C ALA A 20 19.24 25.28 17.34
N SER A 21 19.88 24.20 16.89
CA SER A 21 19.73 23.65 15.54
C SER A 21 18.51 22.73 15.39
N PHE A 22 17.76 22.46 16.46
CA PHE A 22 16.56 21.62 16.43
C PHE A 22 15.36 22.35 17.05
N ALA A 23 14.16 21.81 16.82
CA ALA A 23 12.95 22.32 17.47
C ALA A 23 13.06 22.20 19.02
N PRO A 24 12.43 23.11 19.79
CA PRO A 24 12.40 23.01 21.24
C PRO A 24 11.86 21.65 21.70
N GLY A 25 12.56 21.01 22.64
CA GLY A 25 12.20 19.68 23.16
C GLY A 25 12.86 18.50 22.43
N VAL A 26 13.56 18.73 21.32
CA VAL A 26 14.27 17.65 20.60
C VAL A 26 15.59 17.29 21.28
N ILE A 27 16.43 18.29 21.58
CA ILE A 27 17.73 18.13 22.22
C ILE A 27 17.68 18.75 23.62
N GLY A 28 18.00 17.95 24.63
CA GLY A 28 18.23 18.39 26.00
C GLY A 28 19.71 18.66 26.25
N ILE A 29 20.01 19.40 27.31
CA ILE A 29 21.37 19.56 27.82
C ILE A 29 21.33 19.16 29.28
N HIS A 30 22.22 18.25 29.68
CA HIS A 30 22.28 17.80 31.07
C HIS A 30 22.74 18.95 31.98
N PRO A 31 22.09 19.20 33.12
CA PRO A 31 22.42 20.33 33.99
C PRO A 31 23.83 20.24 34.56
N ASP A 32 24.29 19.05 34.93
CA ASP A 32 25.59 18.86 35.58
C ASP A 32 26.76 18.70 34.60
N THR A 33 26.62 17.87 33.55
CA THR A 33 27.71 17.59 32.60
C THR A 33 27.76 18.59 31.44
N HIS A 34 26.71 19.39 31.25
CA HIS A 34 26.53 20.26 30.08
C HIS A 34 26.62 19.52 28.73
N GLU A 35 26.38 18.21 28.74
CA GLU A 35 26.35 17.36 27.56
C GLU A 35 24.97 17.38 26.91
N ALA A 36 24.94 17.46 25.58
CA ALA A 36 23.72 17.34 24.80
C ALA A 36 23.23 15.88 24.77
N PHE A 37 21.92 15.68 24.85
CA PHE A 37 21.28 14.39 24.67
C PHE A 37 19.99 14.53 23.86
N VAL A 38 19.56 13.45 23.21
CA VAL A 38 18.29 13.43 22.48
C VAL A 38 17.16 13.25 23.48
N LEU A 39 16.31 14.28 23.62
CA LEU A 39 15.19 14.29 24.56
C LEU A 39 13.94 13.66 23.94
N ASP A 40 13.44 14.21 22.84
CA ASP A 40 12.34 13.63 22.07
C ASP A 40 12.57 13.81 20.56
N PRO A 41 13.05 12.78 19.84
CA PRO A 41 13.26 12.88 18.41
C PRO A 41 11.94 13.00 17.63
N ARG A 42 10.79 12.71 18.23
CA ARG A 42 9.48 12.84 17.57
C ARG A 42 9.14 14.27 17.21
N LEU A 43 9.65 15.23 17.99
CA LEU A 43 9.39 16.65 17.83
C LEU A 43 10.24 17.29 16.72
N ASP A 44 11.19 16.54 16.13
CA ASP A 44 12.00 17.04 15.04
C ASP A 44 11.14 17.31 13.80
N ASN A 45 11.30 18.50 13.24
CA ASN A 45 10.63 18.93 12.02
C ASN A 45 11.45 18.65 10.75
N GLY A 46 12.64 18.07 10.89
CA GLY A 46 13.50 17.70 9.76
C GLY A 46 14.13 18.90 9.06
N SER A 47 14.29 20.04 9.75
CA SER A 47 14.89 21.27 9.20
C SER A 47 16.32 21.09 8.67
N ARG A 48 17.06 20.11 9.22
CA ARG A 48 18.49 19.85 8.94
C ARG A 48 19.41 21.05 9.22
N GLU A 49 19.01 21.94 10.11
CA GLU A 49 19.78 23.16 10.42
C GLU A 49 21.17 22.85 10.97
N HIS A 50 21.33 21.74 11.72
CA HIS A 50 22.63 21.28 12.24
C HIS A 50 23.68 21.13 11.12
N LEU A 51 23.29 20.75 9.90
CA LEU A 51 24.20 20.62 8.76
C LEU A 51 24.81 21.96 8.30
N ARG A 52 24.31 23.11 8.76
CA ARG A 52 24.95 24.40 8.49
C ARG A 52 26.26 24.56 9.25
N HIS A 53 26.41 23.91 10.39
CA HIS A 53 27.57 24.01 11.26
C HIS A 53 28.62 22.94 10.90
N PRO A 54 29.87 23.33 10.58
CA PRO A 54 30.91 22.38 10.16
C PRO A 54 31.14 21.23 11.15
N GLU A 55 31.13 21.53 12.45
CA GLU A 55 31.22 20.57 13.54
C GLU A 55 30.16 19.46 13.55
N PHE A 56 28.98 19.67 12.95
CA PHE A 56 27.87 18.70 12.95
C PHE A 56 27.60 18.08 11.57
N ARG A 57 28.42 18.38 10.56
CA ARG A 57 28.26 17.80 9.21
C ARG A 57 28.75 16.36 9.12
N ASP A 58 29.66 15.97 10.00
CA ASP A 58 30.22 14.62 10.01
C ASP A 58 29.24 13.66 10.69
N GLU A 59 28.81 12.61 9.96
CA GLU A 59 27.96 11.53 10.47
C GLU A 59 28.61 10.73 11.61
N ARG A 60 29.92 10.91 11.86
CA ARG A 60 30.61 10.37 13.03
C ARG A 60 30.33 11.16 14.30
N VAL A 61 29.82 12.39 14.19
CA VAL A 61 29.46 13.26 15.31
C VAL A 61 27.97 13.13 15.61
N ILE A 62 27.13 13.32 14.59
CA ILE A 62 25.67 13.20 14.70
C ILE A 62 25.09 12.51 13.46
N PHE A 63 24.17 11.59 13.68
CA PHE A 63 23.36 11.01 12.62
C PHE A 63 21.90 11.44 12.78
N VAL A 64 21.33 12.00 11.71
CA VAL A 64 19.91 12.35 11.63
C VAL A 64 19.29 11.64 10.44
N GLY A 65 18.30 10.79 10.72
CA GLY A 65 17.65 9.95 9.72
C GLY A 65 16.17 9.73 10.03
N VAL A 66 15.58 8.77 9.32
CA VAL A 66 14.17 8.39 9.50
C VAL A 66 14.08 6.88 9.60
N ASN A 67 13.37 6.39 10.62
CA ASN A 67 12.99 4.99 10.70
C ASN A 67 11.86 4.70 9.70
N ALA A 68 12.19 4.02 8.60
CA ALA A 68 11.23 3.65 7.56
C ALA A 68 10.16 2.66 8.04
N SER A 69 10.42 1.90 9.11
CA SER A 69 9.49 0.93 9.68
C SER A 69 8.56 1.52 10.75
N HIS A 70 8.67 2.82 11.04
CA HIS A 70 7.87 3.50 12.05
C HIS A 70 7.20 4.74 11.47
N CYS A 71 5.96 4.57 11.02
CA CYS A 71 5.13 5.66 10.52
C CYS A 71 4.37 6.35 11.65
N ILE A 72 4.25 7.68 11.56
CA ILE A 72 3.41 8.48 12.46
C ILE A 72 2.30 9.07 11.61
N PHE A 73 1.07 8.69 11.89
CA PHE A 73 -0.10 9.22 11.21
C PHE A 73 -0.80 10.23 12.11
N THR A 74 -1.18 11.37 11.52
CA THR A 74 -2.13 12.31 12.12
C THR A 74 -3.43 12.21 11.33
N VAL A 75 -4.51 11.89 12.02
CA VAL A 75 -5.85 11.75 11.41
C VAL A 75 -6.77 12.74 12.08
N GLU A 76 -7.27 13.68 11.29
CA GLU A 76 -8.21 14.71 11.73
C GLU A 76 -9.58 14.44 11.09
N SER A 77 -10.63 14.84 11.79
CA SER A 77 -12.00 14.76 11.29
C SER A 77 -12.63 16.13 11.29
N ILE A 78 -13.30 16.47 10.18
CA ILE A 78 -14.11 17.69 10.06
C ILE A 78 -15.41 17.62 10.86
N ALA A 79 -15.81 16.42 11.30
CA ALA A 79 -17.05 16.18 12.04
C ALA A 79 -16.79 15.16 13.17
N PRO A 80 -15.98 15.51 14.19
CA PRO A 80 -15.50 14.58 15.19
C PRO A 80 -16.62 13.89 15.99
N ASP A 81 -17.74 14.59 16.23
CA ASP A 81 -18.89 14.04 16.98
C ASP A 81 -19.59 12.89 16.24
N HIS A 82 -19.64 12.95 14.91
CA HIS A 82 -20.34 11.96 14.08
C HIS A 82 -19.38 10.94 13.46
N ARG A 83 -18.13 11.36 13.21
CA ARG A 83 -17.09 10.59 12.53
C ARG A 83 -15.76 10.81 13.23
N PRO A 84 -15.56 10.25 14.44
CA PRO A 84 -14.32 10.45 15.18
C PRO A 84 -13.12 9.86 14.43
N PRO A 85 -11.89 10.42 14.56
CA PRO A 85 -10.71 9.94 13.86
C PRO A 85 -10.42 8.46 14.03
N ALA A 86 -10.62 7.91 15.24
CA ALA A 86 -10.43 6.49 15.49
C ALA A 86 -11.39 5.61 14.65
N ARG A 87 -12.61 6.09 14.39
CA ARG A 87 -13.56 5.40 13.51
C ARG A 87 -13.10 5.47 12.05
N LEU A 88 -12.59 6.60 11.58
CA LEU A 88 -12.06 6.74 10.21
C LEU A 88 -10.98 5.70 9.91
N VAL A 89 -10.01 5.55 10.82
CA VAL A 89 -8.93 4.58 10.66
C VAL A 89 -9.45 3.15 10.63
N ARG A 90 -10.36 2.81 11.56
CA ARG A 90 -10.98 1.48 11.59
C ARG A 90 -11.74 1.18 10.30
N ASP A 91 -12.60 2.10 9.86
CA ASP A 91 -13.42 1.92 8.68
C ASP A 91 -12.52 1.79 7.41
N GLY A 92 -11.40 2.51 7.34
CA GLY A 92 -10.39 2.33 6.29
C GLY A 92 -9.72 0.96 6.28
N ILE A 93 -9.38 0.41 7.46
CA ILE A 93 -8.84 -0.94 7.59
C ILE A 93 -9.87 -1.99 7.15
N ASP A 94 -11.13 -1.85 7.58
CA ASP A 94 -12.21 -2.78 7.21
C ASP A 94 -12.50 -2.76 5.71
N ILE A 95 -12.42 -1.59 5.04
CA ILE A 95 -12.52 -1.48 3.58
C ILE A 95 -11.43 -2.30 2.90
N MET A 96 -10.18 -2.20 3.35
CA MET A 96 -9.07 -2.97 2.78
C MET A 96 -9.24 -4.47 2.99
N ILE A 97 -9.73 -4.91 4.16
CA ILE A 97 -10.10 -6.31 4.42
C ILE A 97 -11.19 -6.76 3.45
N GLY A 98 -12.24 -5.96 3.26
CA GLY A 98 -13.33 -6.23 2.31
C GLY A 98 -12.84 -6.38 0.88
N LYS A 99 -11.93 -5.51 0.43
CA LYS A 99 -11.27 -5.63 -0.88
C LYS A 99 -10.50 -6.95 -1.02
N CYS A 100 -9.74 -7.36 0.01
CA CYS A 100 -9.03 -8.65 -0.02
C CYS A 100 -9.99 -9.81 -0.26
N LEU A 101 -11.06 -9.88 0.54
CA LEU A 101 -12.05 -10.96 0.47
C LEU A 101 -12.78 -10.98 -0.87
N HIS A 102 -13.12 -9.80 -1.40
CA HIS A 102 -13.75 -9.64 -2.70
C HIS A 102 -12.90 -10.22 -3.82
N TYR A 103 -11.63 -9.80 -3.91
CA TYR A 103 -10.73 -10.28 -4.97
C TYR A 103 -10.32 -11.73 -4.78
N LEU A 104 -10.22 -12.23 -3.54
CA LEU A 104 -10.02 -13.66 -3.29
C LEU A 104 -11.19 -14.47 -3.85
N ALA A 105 -12.44 -14.09 -3.56
CA ALA A 105 -13.62 -14.78 -4.07
C ALA A 105 -13.67 -14.79 -5.61
N ILE A 106 -13.32 -13.68 -6.28
CA ILE A 106 -13.21 -13.65 -7.75
C ILE A 106 -12.15 -14.64 -8.23
N THR A 107 -10.95 -14.63 -7.61
CA THR A 107 -9.88 -15.53 -8.04
C THR A 107 -10.17 -16.99 -7.76
N GLU A 108 -11.00 -17.32 -6.77
CA GLU A 108 -11.38 -18.70 -6.41
C GLU A 108 -12.55 -19.23 -7.24
N THR A 109 -13.20 -18.37 -8.03
CA THR A 109 -14.30 -18.77 -8.91
C THR A 109 -13.80 -19.78 -9.96
N PRO A 110 -14.52 -20.92 -10.17
CA PRO A 110 -14.13 -21.91 -11.15
C PRO A 110 -13.95 -21.29 -12.54
N GLY A 111 -12.80 -21.55 -13.18
CA GLY A 111 -12.47 -21.01 -14.50
C GLY A 111 -11.62 -19.73 -14.48
N PHE A 112 -11.48 -19.05 -13.34
CA PHE A 112 -10.56 -17.91 -13.24
C PHE A 112 -9.10 -18.38 -13.37
N GLY A 113 -8.40 -17.95 -14.43
CA GLY A 113 -7.03 -18.42 -14.76
C GLY A 113 -6.97 -19.81 -15.42
N GLY A 114 -8.11 -20.37 -15.82
CA GLY A 114 -8.23 -21.58 -16.64
C GLY A 114 -7.82 -21.36 -18.10
N SER A 115 -7.49 -22.44 -18.83
CA SER A 115 -7.13 -22.37 -20.27
C SER A 115 -8.30 -21.85 -21.10
N LEU A 116 -8.01 -20.91 -22.02
CA LEU A 116 -8.84 -20.66 -23.20
C LEU A 116 -8.52 -21.74 -24.25
N ASP A 117 -8.91 -23.00 -24.02
CA ASP A 117 -8.76 -24.04 -25.03
C ASP A 117 -10.07 -24.81 -25.26
N ASN A 118 -10.52 -24.73 -26.52
CA ASN A 118 -11.52 -25.53 -27.24
C ASN A 118 -13.01 -25.10 -27.26
N GLU A 119 -13.35 -24.30 -28.27
CA GLU A 119 -14.36 -24.72 -29.26
C GLU A 119 -13.80 -24.62 -30.69
N LYS A 120 -13.21 -25.72 -31.19
CA LYS A 120 -13.19 -26.04 -32.62
C LYS A 120 -14.28 -27.09 -32.85
N GLY A 121 -15.52 -26.64 -33.04
CA GLY A 121 -16.60 -27.43 -33.64
C GLY A 121 -16.54 -27.42 -35.18
N PRO A 122 -17.03 -28.45 -35.88
CA PRO A 122 -16.71 -28.71 -37.28
C PRO A 122 -17.39 -27.71 -38.23
N LYS A 123 -16.62 -27.12 -39.14
CA LYS A 123 -17.12 -26.33 -40.28
C LYS A 123 -17.89 -27.25 -41.23
N LYS A 124 -19.23 -27.23 -41.16
CA LYS A 124 -20.09 -27.67 -42.28
C LYS A 124 -20.22 -26.52 -43.26
N SER A 125 -19.77 -26.79 -44.49
CA SER A 125 -19.99 -26.01 -45.70
C SER A 125 -21.48 -25.82 -45.98
N LEU A 126 -21.87 -24.63 -46.43
CA LEU A 126 -22.91 -24.40 -47.45
C LEU A 126 -22.75 -22.99 -48.04
N ASN A 127 -22.86 -22.93 -49.37
CA ASN A 127 -22.58 -21.79 -50.22
C ASN A 127 -23.83 -20.91 -50.45
N ALA A 128 -23.52 -19.65 -50.80
CA ALA A 128 -24.16 -18.76 -51.78
C ALA A 128 -25.39 -17.88 -51.42
N GLU A 129 -25.13 -16.58 -51.65
CA GLU A 129 -25.99 -15.50 -52.18
C GLU A 129 -26.74 -14.51 -51.24
N SER A 130 -26.07 -13.35 -51.06
CA SER A 130 -26.51 -11.97 -51.38
C SER A 130 -27.74 -11.37 -50.69
N THR A 131 -27.54 -10.41 -49.77
CA THR A 131 -27.86 -8.97 -49.95
C THR A 131 -27.55 -8.09 -48.71
N ASN A 132 -26.86 -6.97 -48.97
CA ASN A 132 -26.79 -5.66 -48.29
C ASN A 132 -27.37 -5.47 -46.86
N ASN A 133 -26.53 -5.06 -45.90
CA ASN A 133 -26.49 -3.66 -45.40
C ASN A 133 -25.45 -3.49 -44.29
N SER A 134 -24.63 -2.47 -44.43
CA SER A 134 -23.61 -2.03 -43.49
C SER A 134 -24.22 -1.33 -42.27
N VAL A 135 -24.09 -1.94 -41.10
CA VAL A 135 -24.00 -1.26 -39.80
C VAL A 135 -22.96 -2.02 -38.96
N ASN A 136 -21.78 -1.43 -38.77
CA ASN A 136 -20.78 -1.92 -37.84
C ASN A 136 -21.29 -1.69 -36.41
N VAL A 137 -21.86 -2.73 -35.80
CA VAL A 137 -22.06 -2.81 -34.36
C VAL A 137 -20.92 -3.63 -33.79
N THR A 138 -19.91 -2.97 -33.23
CA THR A 138 -18.92 -3.60 -32.35
C THR A 138 -19.66 -4.09 -31.12
N SER A 139 -19.87 -5.39 -31.01
CA SER A 139 -20.51 -6.04 -29.87
C SER A 139 -19.57 -6.06 -28.66
N ASP A 140 -19.74 -5.08 -27.78
CA ASP A 140 -19.18 -5.06 -26.43
C ASP A 140 -19.97 -6.05 -25.57
N THR A 141 -19.57 -7.32 -25.59
CA THR A 141 -20.15 -8.36 -24.71
C THR A 141 -19.56 -8.21 -23.32
N GLY A 142 -20.09 -7.26 -22.54
CA GLY A 142 -19.63 -6.97 -21.19
C GLY A 142 -19.91 -8.11 -20.22
N THR A 143 -18.86 -8.72 -19.68
CA THR A 143 -18.92 -9.59 -18.50
C THR A 143 -19.61 -8.82 -17.35
N PRO A 144 -20.56 -9.41 -16.60
CA PRO A 144 -21.20 -8.72 -15.49
C PRO A 144 -20.15 -8.32 -14.45
N ARG A 145 -19.93 -7.01 -14.31
CA ARG A 145 -18.94 -6.47 -13.38
C ARG A 145 -19.51 -6.51 -11.96
N SER A 146 -18.73 -7.06 -11.04
CA SER A 146 -19.10 -7.14 -9.63
C SER A 146 -19.11 -5.75 -8.96
N GLN A 147 -19.89 -5.60 -7.89
CA GLN A 147 -19.93 -4.37 -7.09
C GLN A 147 -19.27 -4.57 -5.74
N LEU A 148 -18.54 -3.56 -5.26
CA LEU A 148 -17.94 -3.50 -3.94
C LEU A 148 -18.17 -2.11 -3.35
N ASN A 149 -18.75 -2.01 -2.15
CA ASN A 149 -19.02 -0.72 -1.49
C ASN A 149 -19.85 0.27 -2.36
N GLY A 150 -20.79 -0.25 -3.16
CA GLY A 150 -21.65 0.57 -4.03
C GLY A 150 -20.97 1.12 -5.28
N ARG A 151 -19.73 0.70 -5.57
CA ARG A 151 -19.03 0.99 -6.83
C ARG A 151 -18.77 -0.27 -7.64
N GLU A 152 -18.59 -0.09 -8.94
CA GLU A 152 -18.13 -1.14 -9.83
C GLU A 152 -16.68 -1.51 -9.49
N ALA A 153 -16.44 -2.79 -9.23
CA ALA A 153 -15.13 -3.32 -8.89
C ALA A 153 -15.01 -4.75 -9.37
N SER A 154 -14.28 -4.97 -10.47
CA SER A 154 -14.07 -6.29 -11.08
C SER A 154 -12.59 -6.57 -11.30
N LEU A 155 -12.27 -7.84 -11.58
CA LEU A 155 -10.92 -8.30 -11.85
C LEU A 155 -10.94 -9.17 -13.10
N GLU A 156 -10.12 -8.79 -14.09
CA GLU A 156 -10.04 -9.46 -15.38
C GLU A 156 -8.58 -9.81 -15.72
N ILE A 157 -8.39 -10.83 -16.55
CA ILE A 157 -7.08 -11.21 -17.09
C ILE A 157 -6.95 -10.57 -18.47
N CYS A 158 -6.02 -9.62 -18.63
CA CYS A 158 -5.74 -8.98 -19.91
C CYS A 158 -4.76 -9.78 -20.75
N HIS A 159 -3.74 -10.34 -20.11
CA HIS A 159 -2.73 -11.13 -20.79
C HIS A 159 -2.27 -12.26 -19.87
N MET A 160 -2.11 -13.44 -20.45
CA MET A 160 -1.58 -14.62 -19.76
C MET A 160 -0.58 -15.32 -20.68
N SER A 161 0.62 -15.58 -20.15
CA SER A 161 1.61 -16.39 -20.86
C SER A 161 1.16 -17.85 -20.94
N PRO A 162 1.59 -18.63 -21.96
CA PRO A 162 1.21 -20.03 -22.09
C PRO A 162 1.59 -20.90 -20.89
N ASP A 163 2.71 -20.57 -20.22
CA ASP A 163 3.18 -21.24 -19.00
C ASP A 163 2.48 -20.74 -17.72
N LYS A 164 1.59 -19.76 -17.83
CA LYS A 164 0.86 -19.09 -16.74
C LYS A 164 1.75 -18.47 -15.67
N LYS A 165 3.05 -18.32 -15.95
CA LYS A 165 4.02 -17.71 -15.02
C LYS A 165 4.02 -16.20 -15.08
N ARG A 166 3.47 -15.61 -16.15
CA ARG A 166 3.26 -14.17 -16.28
C ARG A 166 1.81 -13.87 -16.61
N ILE A 167 1.17 -13.06 -15.78
CA ILE A 167 -0.21 -12.62 -16.01
C ILE A 167 -0.31 -11.13 -15.71
N THR A 168 -0.94 -10.41 -16.63
CA THR A 168 -1.37 -9.02 -16.44
C THR A 168 -2.86 -8.99 -16.16
N TYR A 169 -3.22 -8.51 -14.97
CA TYR A 169 -4.58 -8.33 -14.52
C TYR A 169 -5.03 -6.88 -14.70
N THR A 170 -6.32 -6.67 -14.93
CA THR A 170 -6.97 -5.37 -14.77
C THR A 170 -7.86 -5.39 -13.55
N PHE A 171 -7.59 -4.51 -12.60
CA PHE A 171 -8.51 -4.22 -11.49
C PHE A 171 -9.31 -2.98 -11.86
N PHE A 172 -10.61 -3.15 -12.12
CA PHE A 172 -11.53 -2.04 -12.33
C PHE A 172 -11.98 -1.49 -10.99
N GLY A 173 -12.19 -0.18 -10.95
CA GLY A 173 -12.51 0.56 -9.75
C GLY A 173 -11.32 0.76 -8.82
N GLU A 174 -10.10 0.36 -9.16
CA GLU A 174 -8.99 0.39 -8.21
C GLU A 174 -7.86 1.31 -8.66
N ASP A 175 -7.12 1.82 -7.69
CA ASP A 175 -6.09 2.84 -7.85
C ASP A 175 -4.79 2.47 -7.10
N HIS A 176 -3.93 3.47 -6.90
CA HIS A 176 -2.70 3.35 -6.14
C HIS A 176 -2.86 2.78 -4.73
N THR A 177 -4.03 2.98 -4.10
CA THR A 177 -4.32 2.51 -2.73
C THR A 177 -4.24 0.99 -2.65
N LEU A 178 -4.93 0.29 -3.56
CA LEU A 178 -4.84 -1.17 -3.63
C LEU A 178 -3.53 -1.60 -4.29
N GLY A 179 -3.18 -0.97 -5.42
CA GLY A 179 -2.05 -1.38 -6.25
C GLY A 179 -0.71 -1.37 -5.51
N LEU A 180 -0.43 -0.33 -4.72
CA LEU A 180 0.82 -0.21 -3.98
C LEU A 180 0.94 -1.28 -2.89
N VAL A 181 -0.13 -1.49 -2.11
CA VAL A 181 -0.13 -2.42 -0.98
C VAL A 181 -0.08 -3.86 -1.48
N LEU A 182 -0.90 -4.21 -2.48
CA LEU A 182 -0.91 -5.55 -3.05
C LEU A 182 0.43 -5.88 -3.71
N ARG A 183 1.05 -4.93 -4.42
CA ARG A 183 2.39 -5.10 -4.99
C ARG A 183 3.42 -5.41 -3.90
N TYR A 184 3.39 -4.67 -2.79
CA TYR A 184 4.27 -4.94 -1.66
C TYR A 184 4.07 -6.37 -1.13
N CYS A 185 2.82 -6.78 -0.89
CA CYS A 185 2.50 -8.12 -0.41
C CYS A 185 2.95 -9.21 -1.38
N VAL A 186 2.70 -9.07 -2.69
CA VAL A 186 3.12 -10.07 -3.69
C VAL A 186 4.65 -10.21 -3.73
N LEU A 187 5.40 -9.12 -3.72
CA LEU A 187 6.86 -9.15 -3.75
C LEU A 187 7.50 -9.78 -2.49
N HIS A 188 6.85 -9.65 -1.33
CA HIS A 188 7.42 -10.12 -0.06
C HIS A 188 6.89 -11.49 0.41
N SER A 189 5.71 -11.91 -0.06
CA SER A 189 5.09 -13.18 0.37
C SER A 189 5.26 -14.34 -0.63
N THR A 190 5.80 -14.08 -1.82
CA THR A 190 5.85 -15.06 -2.91
C THR A 190 7.22 -15.10 -3.59
N ASN A 191 7.45 -16.12 -4.42
CA ASN A 191 8.64 -16.22 -5.29
C ASN A 191 8.50 -15.40 -6.58
N ALA A 192 7.80 -14.25 -6.52
CA ALA A 192 7.63 -13.34 -7.64
C ALA A 192 8.98 -12.74 -8.04
N LYS A 193 9.35 -12.89 -9.32
CA LYS A 193 10.50 -12.21 -9.92
C LYS A 193 10.19 -10.75 -10.20
N PHE A 194 8.95 -10.48 -10.56
CA PHE A 194 8.48 -9.16 -10.91
C PHE A 194 7.03 -9.00 -10.47
N CYS A 195 6.74 -7.84 -9.91
CA CYS A 195 5.39 -7.38 -9.70
C CYS A 195 5.36 -5.85 -9.87
N GLY A 196 4.52 -5.39 -10.78
CA GLY A 196 4.36 -3.98 -11.11
C GLY A 196 2.89 -3.64 -11.25
N TYR A 197 2.56 -2.37 -11.03
CA TYR A 197 1.25 -1.87 -11.38
C TYR A 197 1.37 -0.47 -12.01
N CYS A 198 0.39 -0.11 -12.84
CA CYS A 198 0.26 1.25 -13.34
C CYS A 198 -1.21 1.64 -13.44
N VAL A 199 -1.47 2.93 -13.24
CA VAL A 199 -2.73 3.57 -13.63
C VAL A 199 -2.53 3.99 -15.09
N PRO A 200 -3.28 3.42 -16.06
CA PRO A 200 -3.06 3.71 -17.47
C PRO A 200 -3.39 5.16 -17.82
N HIS A 201 -4.41 5.73 -17.18
CA HIS A 201 -4.78 7.12 -17.33
C HIS A 201 -5.50 7.63 -16.05
N PRO A 202 -5.22 8.85 -15.54
CA PRO A 202 -5.85 9.36 -14.32
C PRO A 202 -7.38 9.47 -14.34
N LEU A 203 -7.98 9.53 -15.54
CA LEU A 203 -9.44 9.57 -15.72
C LEU A 203 -10.08 8.18 -15.84
N GLU A 204 -9.29 7.12 -15.95
CA GLU A 204 -9.78 5.76 -16.00
C GLU A 204 -9.66 5.13 -14.60
N ASP A 205 -10.79 4.72 -14.02
CA ASP A 205 -10.83 4.07 -12.72
C ASP A 205 -10.46 2.59 -12.84
N LYS A 206 -9.19 2.33 -13.17
CA LYS A 206 -8.59 0.98 -13.20
C LYS A 206 -7.08 1.02 -13.04
N ILE A 207 -6.50 -0.10 -12.64
CA ILE A 207 -5.06 -0.36 -12.69
C ILE A 207 -4.75 -1.62 -13.50
N TYR A 208 -3.63 -1.59 -14.21
CA TYR A 208 -2.98 -2.81 -14.70
C TYR A 208 -2.00 -3.32 -13.65
N PHE A 209 -2.04 -4.61 -13.38
CA PHE A 209 -1.23 -5.28 -12.36
C PHE A 209 -0.54 -6.50 -12.98
N ASP A 210 0.77 -6.44 -13.15
CA ASP A 210 1.56 -7.48 -13.82
C ASP A 210 2.35 -8.27 -12.78
N ILE A 211 2.28 -9.60 -12.86
CA ILE A 211 2.98 -10.52 -11.98
C ILE A 211 3.76 -11.52 -12.83
N GLN A 212 5.04 -11.70 -12.51
CA GLN A 212 5.87 -12.76 -13.05
C GLN A 212 6.49 -13.58 -11.92
N VAL A 213 6.35 -14.90 -11.97
CA VAL A 213 6.85 -15.82 -10.94
C VAL A 213 7.97 -16.72 -11.45
N SER A 214 8.81 -17.19 -10.53
CA SER A 214 9.81 -18.23 -10.83
C SER A 214 9.18 -19.62 -10.92
N MET A 215 8.34 -19.93 -9.93
CA MET A 215 7.74 -21.23 -9.67
C MET A 215 6.24 -21.04 -9.36
N GLY A 216 5.42 -22.02 -9.72
CA GLY A 216 3.96 -21.92 -9.65
C GLY A 216 3.37 -21.03 -10.74
N THR A 217 2.15 -20.57 -10.52
CA THR A 217 1.41 -19.67 -11.43
C THR A 217 1.34 -18.25 -10.89
N ALA A 218 1.18 -17.27 -11.78
CA ALA A 218 0.98 -15.87 -11.38
C ALA A 218 -0.35 -15.67 -10.63
N THR A 219 -1.37 -16.51 -10.86
CA THR A 219 -2.64 -16.48 -10.12
C THR A 219 -2.48 -16.96 -8.69
N GLU A 220 -1.70 -18.02 -8.46
CA GLU A 220 -1.36 -18.44 -7.09
C GLU A 220 -0.61 -17.34 -6.34
N ALA A 221 0.35 -16.67 -6.99
CA ALA A 221 1.05 -15.54 -6.37
C ALA A 221 0.12 -14.36 -6.05
N LEU A 222 -0.85 -14.07 -6.92
CA LEU A 222 -1.89 -13.08 -6.64
C LEU A 222 -2.71 -13.47 -5.39
N ARG A 223 -3.17 -14.73 -5.31
CA ARG A 223 -3.94 -15.22 -4.15
C ARG A 223 -3.14 -15.13 -2.86
N SER A 224 -1.88 -15.58 -2.88
CA SER A 224 -0.97 -15.47 -1.72
C SER A 224 -0.73 -14.01 -1.32
N GLY A 225 -0.58 -13.10 -2.28
CA GLY A 225 -0.47 -11.67 -2.02
C GLY A 225 -1.72 -11.08 -1.36
N LEU A 226 -2.92 -11.44 -1.83
CA LEU A 226 -4.18 -11.04 -1.23
C LEU A 226 -4.37 -11.61 0.18
N GLN A 227 -3.98 -12.86 0.42
CA GLN A 227 -3.99 -13.48 1.75
C GLN A 227 -3.01 -12.80 2.71
N CYS A 228 -1.80 -12.47 2.24
CA CYS A 228 -0.83 -11.70 3.00
C CYS A 228 -1.39 -10.32 3.38
N MET A 229 -1.97 -9.60 2.41
CA MET A 229 -2.62 -8.31 2.64
C MET A 229 -3.74 -8.41 3.67
N TYR A 230 -4.62 -9.42 3.55
CA TYR A 230 -5.68 -9.70 4.52
C TYR A 230 -5.13 -9.93 5.93
N ALA A 231 -4.06 -10.72 6.07
CA ALA A 231 -3.42 -10.99 7.35
C ALA A 231 -2.83 -9.71 7.97
N CYS A 232 -2.15 -8.88 7.17
CA CYS A 232 -1.60 -7.60 7.63
C CYS A 232 -2.69 -6.66 8.16
N PHE A 233 -3.77 -6.45 7.40
CA PHE A 233 -4.86 -5.56 7.84
C PHE A 233 -5.67 -6.15 9.01
N SER A 234 -5.85 -7.47 9.06
CA SER A 234 -6.50 -8.14 10.18
C SER A 234 -5.70 -7.98 11.48
N HIS A 235 -4.38 -8.09 11.40
CA HIS A 235 -3.49 -7.81 12.51
C HIS A 235 -3.56 -6.34 12.93
N MET A 236 -3.46 -5.42 11.97
CA MET A 236 -3.56 -3.97 12.21
C MET A 236 -4.87 -3.60 12.90
N ARG A 237 -6.01 -4.16 12.47
CA ARG A 237 -7.32 -3.96 13.10
C ARG A 237 -7.32 -4.38 14.57
N THR A 238 -6.70 -5.53 14.87
CA THR A 238 -6.66 -6.09 16.23
C THR A 238 -5.80 -5.21 17.15
N VAL A 239 -4.59 -4.86 16.71
CA VAL A 239 -3.67 -4.00 17.46
C VAL A 239 -4.28 -2.61 17.67
N PHE A 240 -4.87 -2.02 16.63
CA PHE A 240 -5.50 -0.71 16.71
C PHE A 240 -6.68 -0.71 17.69
N LYS A 241 -7.57 -1.70 17.62
CA LYS A 241 -8.71 -1.83 18.55
C LYS A 241 -8.23 -1.96 20.00
N ALA A 242 -7.19 -2.75 20.24
CA ALA A 242 -6.60 -2.90 21.58
C ALA A 242 -6.01 -1.58 22.09
N ALA A 243 -5.24 -0.87 21.25
CA ALA A 243 -4.64 0.42 21.59
C ALA A 243 -5.68 1.49 21.90
N VAL A 244 -6.72 1.63 21.07
CA VAL A 244 -7.83 2.58 21.31
C VAL A 244 -8.58 2.24 22.60
N SER A 245 -8.80 0.94 22.88
CA SER A 245 -9.47 0.52 24.12
C SER A 245 -8.63 0.81 25.36
N LYS A 246 -7.29 0.69 25.26
CA LYS A 246 -6.37 1.07 26.33
C LYS A 246 -6.41 2.58 26.56
N PHE A 247 -6.31 3.39 25.50
CA PHE A 247 -6.35 4.85 25.57
C PHE A 247 -7.62 5.36 26.24
N LYS A 248 -8.79 4.83 25.85
CA LYS A 248 -10.08 5.20 26.46
C LYS A 248 -10.18 4.89 27.96
N LYS A 249 -9.43 3.93 28.48
CA LYS A 249 -9.40 3.65 29.92
C LYS A 249 -8.56 4.69 30.66
N THR A 250 -7.46 5.13 30.05
CA THR A 250 -6.52 6.09 30.63
C THR A 250 -7.07 7.52 30.62
N ASP A 251 -7.92 7.88 29.65
CA ASP A 251 -8.63 9.17 29.62
C ASP A 251 -9.75 9.28 30.68
N HIS A 252 -10.07 8.20 31.38
CA HIS A 252 -11.09 8.14 32.44
C HIS A 252 -10.50 7.88 33.84
N GLU A 253 -9.18 7.91 33.98
CA GLU A 253 -8.43 7.94 35.26
C GLU A 253 -7.82 9.32 35.47
#